data_AF-A0A9E3U2Z7-F1
#
_entry.id   AF-A0A9E3U2Z7-F1
#
_cell.length_a   1.000
_cell.length_b   1.000
_cell.length_c   1.000
_cell.angle_alpha   90.00
_cell.angle_beta   90.00
_cell.angle_gamma   90.00
#
_symmetry.space_group_name_H-M   'P 1'
#
loop_
_entity.id
_entity.type
_entity.pdbx_description
1 polymer ?
#
loop_
_entity_poly.entity_id
_entity_poly.type
_entity_poly.pdbx_seq_one_letter_code
_entity_poly.pdbx_strand_id
1 'polypeptide(L)'
;MRALFVTIAGLSLAGCPKATPPSDDAGASAVTTVSAVTSASAATSPDASASAKASFGGKYTVAAANMYVPSEKDWANVKFKNDESKHLGDGELSLAIDENGTVSGSTEGGPLGASIVEGLADGKTVTATIRRKDANDEGLTGTLSATREGDKIEGTMKLAEFNAAVVREAKVSLSKK
;
A
#
# COMPACT_ATOMS: atom_id res chain seq x y z
N MET A 1 43.46 -10.03 40.71
CA MET A 1 44.66 -9.35 40.17
C MET A 1 45.16 -10.15 38.98
N ARG A 2 45.31 -9.49 37.82
CA ARG A 2 45.91 -9.90 36.52
C ARG A 2 44.92 -9.58 35.39
N ALA A 3 45.30 -9.03 34.26
CA ALA A 3 46.28 -8.00 33.89
C ALA A 3 45.76 -7.49 32.54
N LEU A 4 45.89 -6.19 32.33
CA LEU A 4 45.53 -5.42 31.15
C LEU A 4 46.25 -5.94 29.89
N PHE A 5 45.58 -6.02 28.73
CA PHE A 5 46.22 -5.73 27.44
C PHE A 5 45.24 -5.03 26.49
N VAL A 6 45.63 -3.80 26.17
CA VAL A 6 45.02 -2.85 25.26
C VAL A 6 45.56 -3.13 23.86
N THR A 7 44.69 -3.16 22.84
CA THR A 7 45.11 -2.98 21.45
C THR A 7 44.14 -2.05 20.73
N ILE A 8 44.62 -0.85 20.43
CA ILE A 8 44.01 0.17 19.58
C ILE A 8 44.64 0.04 18.19
N ALA A 9 43.82 -0.12 17.14
CA ALA A 9 44.16 0.13 15.73
C ALA A 9 42.89 -0.12 14.88
N GLY A 10 42.46 0.69 13.92
CA GLY A 10 42.93 1.97 13.39
C GLY A 10 41.82 2.48 12.48
N LEU A 11 41.36 3.70 12.74
CA LEU A 11 40.30 4.38 12.00
C LEU A 11 40.93 5.06 10.78
N SER A 12 40.56 4.65 9.56
CA SER A 12 40.97 5.33 8.32
C SER A 12 39.73 5.81 7.56
N LEU A 13 39.34 7.07 7.83
CA LEU A 13 38.44 7.82 6.95
C LEU A 13 39.26 8.37 5.78
N ALA A 14 39.11 7.77 4.60
CA ALA A 14 39.53 8.38 3.35
C ALA A 14 38.50 9.42 2.93
N GLY A 15 38.90 10.70 2.95
CA GLY A 15 38.09 11.83 2.53
C GLY A 15 37.93 11.93 1.02
N CYS A 16 36.71 12.12 0.55
CA CYS A 16 36.42 12.50 -0.83
C CYS A 16 36.72 14.00 -1.03
N PRO A 17 37.46 14.38 -2.09
CA PRO A 17 37.74 15.78 -2.39
C PRO A 17 36.49 16.53 -2.88
N LYS A 18 36.34 17.74 -2.34
CA LYS A 18 35.36 18.77 -2.71
C LYS A 18 35.65 19.24 -4.14
N ALA A 19 34.72 18.99 -5.06
CA ALA A 19 34.80 19.48 -6.44
C ALA A 19 34.52 20.99 -6.49
N THR A 20 35.48 21.72 -7.05
CA THR A 20 35.39 23.14 -7.40
C THR A 20 34.63 23.29 -8.71
N PRO A 21 33.55 24.09 -8.80
CA PRO A 21 32.94 24.41 -10.08
C PRO A 21 33.78 25.46 -10.83
N PRO A 22 33.96 25.33 -12.17
CA PRO A 22 34.59 26.36 -12.98
C PRO A 22 33.70 27.60 -13.08
N SER A 23 34.31 28.77 -12.92
CA SER A 23 33.79 30.03 -13.43
C SER A 23 34.30 30.20 -14.85
N ASP A 24 33.39 30.39 -15.79
CA ASP A 24 33.70 30.91 -17.12
C ASP A 24 32.58 31.84 -17.59
N ASP A 25 33.00 32.67 -18.53
CA ASP A 25 32.72 34.07 -18.69
C ASP A 25 31.42 34.43 -19.43
N ALA A 26 31.17 35.74 -19.48
CA ALA A 26 30.03 36.39 -20.09
C ALA A 26 29.82 36.04 -21.57
N GLY A 27 28.58 35.66 -21.89
CA GLY A 27 28.05 35.61 -23.24
C GLY A 27 26.66 36.24 -23.25
N ALA A 28 26.58 37.53 -23.59
CA ALA A 28 25.31 38.22 -23.83
C ALA A 28 24.57 37.55 -25.00
N SER A 29 23.34 37.12 -24.79
CA SER A 29 22.38 36.84 -25.86
C SER A 29 20.95 37.00 -25.36
N ALA A 30 20.12 37.46 -26.29
CA ALA A 30 18.90 38.22 -26.13
C ALA A 30 17.83 37.63 -25.19
N VAL A 31 17.23 38.53 -24.41
CA VAL A 31 16.00 38.31 -23.66
C VAL A 31 14.86 38.02 -24.64
N THR A 32 14.47 36.75 -24.76
CA THR A 32 13.16 36.39 -25.30
C THR A 32 12.28 36.01 -24.11
N THR A 33 11.33 36.88 -23.79
CA THR A 33 10.29 36.65 -22.80
C THR A 33 9.43 35.46 -23.24
N VAL A 34 9.69 34.29 -22.66
CA VAL A 34 8.75 33.16 -22.72
C VAL A 34 7.83 33.30 -21.51
N SER A 35 6.57 33.63 -21.79
CA SER A 35 5.49 33.67 -20.81
C SER A 35 5.50 32.40 -19.96
N ALA A 36 5.53 32.57 -18.64
CA ALA A 36 5.27 31.50 -17.70
C ALA A 36 3.84 30.98 -17.96
N VAL A 37 3.73 29.83 -18.62
CA VAL A 37 2.49 29.06 -18.60
C VAL A 37 2.39 28.44 -17.22
N THR A 38 1.60 29.08 -16.37
CA THR A 38 1.06 28.48 -15.16
C THR A 38 0.25 27.26 -15.57
N SER A 39 0.88 26.10 -15.67
CA SER A 39 0.18 24.82 -15.74
C SER A 39 -0.46 24.57 -14.39
N ALA A 40 -1.60 25.20 -14.16
CA ALA A 40 -2.60 24.73 -13.23
C ALA A 40 -3.06 23.36 -13.74
N SER A 41 -2.36 22.30 -13.31
CA SER A 41 -2.85 20.94 -13.43
C SER A 41 -4.00 20.82 -12.45
N ALA A 42 -5.18 21.30 -12.88
CA ALA A 42 -6.43 20.93 -12.27
C ALA A 42 -6.51 19.41 -12.39
N ALA A 43 -6.19 18.71 -11.30
CA ALA A 43 -6.59 17.34 -11.13
C ALA A 43 -8.11 17.36 -11.13
N THR A 44 -8.70 17.10 -12.31
CA THR A 44 -10.06 16.62 -12.42
C THR A 44 -10.13 15.36 -11.57
N SER A 45 -10.59 15.50 -10.32
CA SER A 45 -11.17 14.38 -9.61
C SER A 45 -12.22 13.79 -10.55
N PRO A 46 -12.11 12.52 -10.96
CA PRO A 46 -13.19 11.89 -11.68
C PRO A 46 -14.34 11.70 -10.68
N ASP A 47 -15.16 12.73 -10.51
CA ASP A 47 -16.55 12.58 -10.08
C ASP A 47 -17.35 12.16 -11.31
N ALA A 48 -16.92 11.04 -11.89
CA ALA A 48 -17.72 10.29 -12.84
C ALA A 48 -18.36 9.20 -12.00
N SER A 49 -19.59 9.45 -11.56
CA SER A 49 -20.53 8.38 -11.26
C SER A 49 -20.71 7.57 -12.56
N ALA A 50 -19.73 6.72 -12.86
CA ALA A 50 -19.87 5.68 -13.85
C ALA A 50 -21.06 4.85 -13.36
N SER A 51 -22.13 4.79 -14.16
CA SER A 51 -23.32 4.02 -13.79
C SER A 51 -22.88 2.60 -13.47
N ALA A 52 -23.03 2.21 -12.20
CA ALA A 52 -22.64 0.90 -11.73
C ALA A 52 -23.51 -0.14 -12.44
N LYS A 53 -22.87 -1.05 -13.18
CA LYS A 53 -23.54 -2.17 -13.84
C LYS A 53 -24.04 -3.19 -12.80
N ALA A 54 -23.33 -3.33 -11.68
CA ALA A 54 -23.74 -4.13 -10.55
C ALA A 54 -23.14 -3.60 -9.25
N SER A 55 -23.91 -3.69 -8.16
CA SER A 55 -23.45 -3.39 -6.81
C SER A 55 -23.52 -4.64 -5.93
N PHE A 56 -22.55 -4.81 -5.05
CA PHE A 56 -22.39 -5.94 -4.15
C PHE A 56 -22.15 -5.44 -2.73
N GLY A 57 -22.61 -6.21 -1.75
CA GLY A 57 -22.35 -5.96 -0.34
C GLY A 57 -22.27 -7.25 0.44
N GLY A 58 -21.50 -7.23 1.52
CA GLY A 58 -21.38 -8.39 2.39
C GLY A 58 -20.31 -8.21 3.44
N LYS A 59 -19.86 -9.34 3.97
CA LYS A 59 -18.96 -9.39 5.11
C LYS A 59 -17.58 -9.88 4.71
N TYR A 60 -16.60 -9.47 5.50
CA TYR A 60 -15.28 -10.06 5.50
C TYR A 60 -14.85 -10.41 6.93
N THR A 61 -14.02 -11.43 7.06
CA THR A 61 -13.44 -11.85 8.35
C THR A 61 -11.92 -11.86 8.21
N VAL A 62 -11.24 -11.09 9.05
CA VAL A 62 -9.78 -10.95 9.10
C VAL A 62 -9.19 -11.89 10.15
N ALA A 63 -8.19 -12.64 9.74
CA ALA A 63 -7.41 -13.57 10.56
C ALA A 63 -5.91 -13.31 10.43
N ALA A 64 -5.13 -13.87 11.36
CA ALA A 64 -3.68 -13.83 11.30
C ALA A 64 -3.16 -14.54 10.05
N ALA A 65 -2.19 -13.92 9.37
CA ALA A 65 -1.42 -14.54 8.30
C ALA A 65 0.00 -14.83 8.79
N ASN A 66 0.60 -15.89 8.28
CA ASN A 66 1.95 -16.29 8.66
C ASN A 66 3.01 -15.63 7.77
N MET A 67 4.01 -15.01 8.40
CA MET A 67 5.28 -14.67 7.76
C MET A 67 6.35 -15.66 8.21
N TYR A 68 7.18 -16.10 7.28
CA TYR A 68 8.24 -17.05 7.56
C TYR A 68 9.62 -16.38 7.43
N VAL A 69 10.45 -16.54 8.46
CA VAL A 69 11.88 -16.25 8.38
C VAL A 69 12.61 -17.59 8.30
N PRO A 70 13.47 -17.82 7.29
CA PRO A 70 14.33 -19.00 7.24
C PRO A 70 15.13 -19.16 8.53
N SER A 71 15.25 -20.37 9.06
CA SER A 71 15.97 -20.65 10.31
C SER A 71 17.46 -20.95 10.11
N GLU A 72 18.01 -20.59 8.95
CA GLU A 72 19.42 -20.80 8.62
C GLU A 72 20.34 -19.88 9.44
N LYS A 73 21.64 -20.20 9.47
CA LYS A 73 22.62 -19.60 10.40
C LYS A 73 22.57 -18.08 10.49
N ASP A 74 22.36 -17.39 9.36
CA ASP A 74 22.37 -15.93 9.30
C ASP A 74 21.09 -15.28 9.85
N TRP A 75 20.01 -16.06 10.01
CA TRP A 75 18.67 -15.59 10.39
C TRP A 75 18.13 -16.25 11.68
N ALA A 76 18.88 -17.17 12.28
CA ALA A 76 18.47 -17.95 13.45
C ALA A 76 18.04 -17.12 14.68
N ASN A 77 18.47 -15.86 14.77
CA ASN A 77 18.13 -14.94 15.86
C ASN A 77 17.17 -13.81 15.44
N VAL A 78 16.68 -13.84 14.21
CA VAL A 78 15.74 -12.83 13.70
C VAL A 78 14.33 -13.24 14.07
N LYS A 79 13.62 -12.33 14.75
CA LYS A 79 12.20 -12.49 15.12
C LYS A 79 11.44 -11.26 14.68
N PHE A 80 10.22 -11.44 14.19
CA PHE A 80 9.30 -10.33 14.01
C PHE A 80 8.90 -9.80 15.39
N LYS A 81 8.95 -8.47 15.54
CA LYS A 81 8.38 -7.78 16.69
C LYS A 81 7.06 -7.18 16.24
N ASN A 82 5.96 -7.86 16.54
CA ASN A 82 4.63 -7.42 16.18
C ASN A 82 3.60 -7.81 17.26
N ASP A 83 2.47 -7.12 17.25
CA ASP A 83 1.32 -7.45 18.08
C ASP A 83 0.35 -8.29 17.26
N GLU A 84 0.37 -9.60 17.50
CA GLU A 84 -0.44 -10.57 16.76
C GLU A 84 -1.94 -10.45 17.04
N SER A 85 -2.33 -9.69 18.08
CA SER A 85 -3.73 -9.50 18.46
C SER A 85 -4.45 -8.39 17.69
N LYS A 86 -3.72 -7.52 17.00
CA LYS A 86 -4.29 -6.38 16.26
C LYS A 86 -5.01 -6.78 14.98
N HIS A 87 -5.97 -5.95 14.56
CA HIS A 87 -6.68 -6.06 13.28
C HIS A 87 -7.28 -7.44 13.00
N LEU A 88 -7.96 -8.02 14.00
CA LEU A 88 -8.69 -9.28 13.87
C LEU A 88 -10.19 -9.03 13.99
N GLY A 89 -10.99 -9.84 13.31
CA GLY A 89 -12.45 -9.82 13.42
C GLY A 89 -13.16 -9.53 12.11
N ASP A 90 -14.43 -9.15 12.22
CA ASP A 90 -15.32 -8.99 11.08
C ASP A 90 -15.51 -7.54 10.66
N GLY A 91 -15.84 -7.33 9.40
CA GLY A 91 -16.32 -6.05 8.89
C GLY A 91 -17.18 -6.19 7.66
N GLU A 92 -17.63 -5.05 7.14
CA GLU A 92 -18.49 -4.97 5.96
C GLU A 92 -17.78 -4.29 4.80
N LEU A 93 -18.04 -4.79 3.60
CA LEU A 93 -17.46 -4.28 2.35
C LEU A 93 -18.58 -4.04 1.33
N SER A 94 -18.54 -2.88 0.67
CA SER A 94 -19.38 -2.59 -0.49
C SER A 94 -18.50 -2.44 -1.73
N LEU A 95 -18.90 -3.10 -2.83
CA LEU A 95 -18.25 -3.00 -4.13
C LEU A 95 -19.27 -2.64 -5.21
N ALA A 96 -18.84 -1.93 -6.23
CA ALA A 96 -19.56 -1.65 -7.46
C ALA A 96 -18.65 -1.98 -8.64
N ILE A 97 -19.23 -2.56 -9.68
CA ILE A 97 -18.56 -2.86 -10.95
C ILE A 97 -19.27 -2.05 -12.02
N ASP A 98 -18.54 -1.21 -12.74
CA ASP A 98 -19.09 -0.41 -13.85
C ASP A 98 -19.20 -1.23 -15.16
N GLU A 99 -19.61 -0.57 -16.24
CA GLU A 99 -19.74 -1.20 -17.55
C GLU A 99 -18.39 -1.59 -18.18
N ASN A 100 -17.31 -0.90 -17.82
CA ASN A 100 -15.95 -1.14 -18.29
C ASN A 100 -15.21 -2.22 -17.47
N GLY A 101 -15.86 -2.74 -16.42
CA GLY A 101 -15.26 -3.69 -15.50
C GLY A 101 -14.45 -3.02 -14.38
N THR A 102 -14.46 -1.70 -14.26
CA THR A 102 -13.81 -0.99 -13.14
C THR A 102 -14.51 -1.35 -11.85
N VAL A 103 -13.73 -1.73 -10.83
CA VAL A 103 -14.22 -2.01 -9.49
C VAL A 103 -13.96 -0.79 -8.63
N SER A 104 -15.01 -0.30 -7.97
CA SER A 104 -14.92 0.73 -6.93
C SER A 104 -15.60 0.22 -5.67
N GLY A 105 -15.17 0.67 -4.50
CA GLY A 105 -15.75 0.21 -3.25
C GLY A 105 -15.20 0.91 -2.04
N SER A 106 -15.82 0.65 -0.91
CA SER A 106 -15.41 1.22 0.37
C SER A 106 -15.81 0.34 1.55
N THR A 107 -15.12 0.59 2.66
CA THR A 107 -15.48 0.14 3.99
C THR A 107 -15.27 1.30 4.96
N GLU A 108 -16.09 1.40 6.00
CA GLU A 108 -16.05 2.51 6.98
C GLU A 108 -15.59 2.05 8.37
N GLY A 109 -15.27 0.75 8.55
CA GLY A 109 -14.96 0.20 9.87
C GLY A 109 -14.53 -1.25 9.86
N GLY A 110 -14.57 -1.86 11.05
CA GLY A 110 -13.96 -3.17 11.29
C GLY A 110 -12.44 -3.11 11.25
N PRO A 111 -11.75 -4.26 11.12
CA PRO A 111 -10.29 -4.32 11.15
C PRO A 111 -9.57 -3.55 10.04
N LEU A 112 -10.23 -3.33 8.89
CA LEU A 112 -9.69 -2.51 7.78
C LEU A 112 -9.73 -1.00 8.06
N GLY A 113 -10.55 -0.56 9.02
CA GLY A 113 -10.84 0.87 9.20
C GLY A 113 -11.57 1.46 8.00
N ALA A 114 -11.50 2.79 7.85
CA ALA A 114 -12.09 3.48 6.71
C ALA A 114 -11.17 3.34 5.47
N SER A 115 -11.58 2.54 4.49
CA SER A 115 -10.76 2.22 3.32
C SER A 115 -11.53 2.33 2.00
N ILE A 116 -10.78 2.55 0.93
CA ILE A 116 -11.20 2.60 -0.47
C ILE A 116 -10.71 1.34 -1.16
N VAL A 117 -11.55 0.76 -2.02
CA VAL A 117 -11.22 -0.41 -2.84
C VAL A 117 -11.33 -0.03 -4.31
N GLU A 118 -10.27 -0.25 -5.07
CA GLU A 118 -10.21 0.10 -6.49
C GLU A 118 -9.56 -1.03 -7.28
N GLY A 119 -10.12 -1.38 -8.43
CA GLY A 119 -9.62 -2.53 -9.17
C GLY A 119 -10.29 -2.75 -10.51
N LEU A 120 -10.19 -3.99 -10.99
CA LEU A 120 -10.74 -4.44 -12.26
C LEU A 120 -11.37 -5.82 -12.11
N ALA A 121 -12.49 -6.00 -12.79
CA ALA A 121 -13.16 -7.25 -13.02
C ALA A 121 -12.98 -7.67 -14.48
N ASP A 122 -12.38 -8.84 -14.68
CA ASP A 122 -12.21 -9.47 -15.99
C ASP A 122 -12.85 -10.86 -15.98
N GLY A 123 -13.95 -11.00 -16.72
CA GLY A 123 -14.76 -12.20 -16.73
C GLY A 123 -15.28 -12.59 -15.33
N LYS A 124 -14.73 -13.68 -14.78
CA LYS A 124 -15.04 -14.15 -13.42
C LYS A 124 -14.06 -13.65 -12.38
N THR A 125 -12.92 -13.11 -12.77
CA THR A 125 -11.86 -12.71 -11.83
C THR A 125 -12.07 -11.26 -11.44
N VAL A 126 -11.97 -10.97 -10.15
CA VAL A 126 -12.01 -9.63 -9.58
C VAL A 126 -10.72 -9.41 -8.81
N THR A 127 -9.96 -8.39 -9.20
CA THR A 127 -8.74 -7.98 -8.49
C THR A 127 -8.86 -6.53 -8.08
N ALA A 128 -8.47 -6.20 -6.85
CA ALA A 128 -8.51 -4.83 -6.38
C ALA A 128 -7.39 -4.53 -5.38
N THR A 129 -7.07 -3.26 -5.24
CA THR A 129 -6.19 -2.70 -4.22
C THR A 129 -7.04 -2.04 -3.14
N ILE A 130 -6.63 -2.21 -1.90
CA ILE A 130 -7.28 -1.67 -0.71
C ILE A 130 -6.35 -0.61 -0.12
N ARG A 131 -6.84 0.63 -0.05
CA ARG A 131 -6.10 1.79 0.44
C ARG A 131 -6.88 2.46 1.56
N ARG A 132 -6.17 2.94 2.58
CA ARG A 132 -6.79 3.68 3.69
C ARG A 132 -7.27 5.04 3.19
N LYS A 133 -8.39 5.52 3.72
CA LYS A 133 -8.88 6.88 3.45
C LYS A 133 -7.99 7.92 4.12
N ASP A 134 -7.52 7.62 5.33
CA ASP A 134 -6.57 8.44 6.08
C ASP A 134 -5.24 7.69 6.23
N ALA A 135 -4.13 8.34 5.91
CA ALA A 135 -2.81 7.74 6.09
C ALA A 135 -2.42 7.56 7.58
N ASN A 136 -3.12 8.22 8.50
CA ASN A 136 -2.81 8.25 9.93
C ASN A 136 -3.66 7.29 10.78
N ASP A 137 -4.66 6.62 10.20
CA ASP A 137 -5.63 5.78 10.92
C ASP A 137 -5.09 4.41 11.38
N GLU A 138 -3.79 4.15 11.20
CA GLU A 138 -3.12 2.86 11.42
C GLU A 138 -3.86 1.64 10.83
N GLY A 139 -4.74 1.84 9.84
CA GLY A 139 -5.50 0.77 9.21
C GLY A 139 -4.65 -0.18 8.38
N LEU A 140 -5.32 -1.16 7.77
CA LEU A 140 -4.69 -2.13 6.88
C LEU A 140 -4.77 -1.67 5.41
N THR A 141 -3.74 -2.02 4.63
CA THR A 141 -3.70 -1.86 3.16
C THR A 141 -3.39 -3.20 2.51
N GLY A 142 -3.73 -3.37 1.23
CA GLY A 142 -3.39 -4.62 0.56
C GLY A 142 -4.11 -4.86 -0.75
N THR A 143 -4.36 -6.12 -1.06
CA THR A 143 -5.00 -6.54 -2.32
C THR A 143 -6.11 -7.55 -2.07
N LEU A 144 -7.13 -7.52 -2.93
CA LEU A 144 -8.23 -8.46 -3.03
C LEU A 144 -8.04 -9.30 -4.30
N SER A 145 -8.19 -10.61 -4.16
CA SER A 145 -8.37 -11.54 -5.28
C SER A 145 -9.64 -12.34 -5.04
N ALA A 146 -10.60 -12.24 -5.95
CA ALA A 146 -11.92 -12.84 -5.80
C ALA A 146 -12.43 -13.41 -7.12
N THR A 147 -13.38 -14.34 -7.01
CA THR A 147 -14.10 -14.94 -8.11
C THR A 147 -15.57 -14.57 -8.01
N ARG A 148 -16.13 -14.11 -9.13
CA ARG A 148 -17.55 -13.81 -9.29
C ARG A 148 -18.28 -14.98 -9.94
N GLU A 149 -19.33 -15.44 -9.27
CA GLU A 149 -20.24 -16.46 -9.77
C GLU A 149 -21.69 -15.95 -9.69
N GLY A 150 -22.19 -15.43 -10.82
CA GLY A 150 -23.51 -14.82 -10.91
C GLY A 150 -23.63 -13.59 -10.00
N ASP A 151 -24.46 -13.73 -8.95
CA ASP A 151 -24.78 -12.70 -7.97
C ASP A 151 -23.93 -12.81 -6.69
N LYS A 152 -22.90 -13.66 -6.68
CA LYS A 152 -21.96 -13.81 -5.55
C LYS A 152 -20.53 -13.47 -5.94
N ILE A 153 -19.78 -12.91 -5.00
CA ILE A 153 -18.34 -12.70 -5.08
C ILE A 153 -17.71 -13.30 -3.83
N GLU A 154 -16.79 -14.23 -4.02
CA GLU A 154 -16.02 -14.83 -2.93
C GLU A 154 -14.53 -14.69 -3.20
N GLY A 155 -13.75 -14.38 -2.17
CA GLY A 155 -12.33 -14.16 -2.35
C GLY A 155 -11.53 -14.01 -1.08
N THR A 156 -10.27 -13.66 -1.27
CA THR A 156 -9.29 -13.47 -0.21
C THR A 156 -8.63 -12.11 -0.35
N MET A 157 -8.47 -11.42 0.78
CA MET A 157 -7.64 -10.21 0.87
C MET A 157 -6.32 -10.56 1.56
N LYS A 158 -5.22 -10.02 1.03
CA LYS A 158 -3.90 -10.04 1.67
C LYS A 158 -3.61 -8.63 2.14
N LEU A 159 -3.44 -8.47 3.44
CA LEU A 159 -3.45 -7.18 4.10
C LEU A 159 -2.22 -7.01 4.97
N ALA A 160 -1.73 -5.78 5.10
CA ALA A 160 -0.64 -5.42 5.99
C ALA A 160 -0.82 -4.01 6.56
N GLU A 161 -0.27 -3.79 7.75
CA GLU A 161 -0.04 -2.44 8.30
C GLU A 161 0.96 -1.68 7.42
N PHE A 162 0.97 -0.35 7.53
CA PHE A 162 1.87 0.53 6.76
C PHE A 162 3.37 0.21 6.96
N ASN A 163 3.73 -0.31 8.13
CA ASN A 163 5.09 -0.71 8.49
C ASN A 163 5.40 -2.18 8.14
N ALA A 164 4.43 -2.91 7.58
CA ALA A 164 4.47 -4.34 7.27
C ALA A 164 4.83 -5.26 8.47
N ALA A 165 4.75 -4.78 9.71
CA ALA A 165 5.02 -5.59 10.90
C ALA A 165 3.91 -6.61 11.15
N VAL A 166 2.69 -6.27 10.74
CA VAL A 166 1.50 -7.10 10.91
C VAL A 166 0.94 -7.43 9.54
N VAL A 167 0.84 -8.72 9.23
CA VAL A 167 0.20 -9.25 8.01
C VAL A 167 -1.04 -10.02 8.40
N ARG A 168 -2.10 -9.86 7.60
CA ARG A 168 -3.40 -10.45 7.79
C ARG A 168 -3.93 -11.02 6.49
N GLU A 169 -4.81 -12.01 6.64
CA GLU A 169 -5.60 -12.55 5.55
C GLU A 169 -7.06 -12.36 5.90
N ALA A 170 -7.88 -11.96 4.93
CA ALA A 170 -9.32 -11.87 5.12
C ALA A 170 -10.07 -12.71 4.10
N LYS A 171 -11.10 -13.42 4.54
CA LYS A 171 -12.06 -14.07 3.63
C LYS A 171 -13.22 -13.12 3.38
N VAL A 172 -13.63 -12.99 2.12
CA VAL A 172 -14.69 -12.07 1.68
C VAL A 172 -15.82 -12.88 1.07
N SER A 173 -17.06 -12.55 1.44
CA SER A 173 -18.27 -13.06 0.80
C SER A 173 -19.27 -11.92 0.60
N LEU A 174 -19.54 -11.59 -0.66
CA LEU A 174 -20.45 -10.53 -1.07
C LEU A 174 -21.58 -11.10 -1.91
N SER A 175 -22.76 -10.52 -1.77
CA SER A 175 -23.91 -10.79 -2.63
C SER A 175 -24.32 -9.51 -3.34
N LYS A 176 -24.89 -9.65 -4.54
CA LYS A 176 -25.44 -8.54 -5.30
C LYS A 176 -26.55 -7.86 -4.47
N LYS A 177 -26.53 -6.53 -4.45
CA LYS A 177 -27.58 -5.70 -3.82
C LYS A 177 -28.77 -5.53 -4.76
#